data_AF-A0A3C0YVJ6-F1
#
_entry.id   AF-A0A3C0YVJ6-F1
#
_cell.length_a   1.000
_cell.length_b   1.000
_cell.length_c   1.000
_cell.angle_alpha   90.00
_cell.angle_beta   90.00
_cell.angle_gamma   90.00
#
_symmetry.space_group_name_H-M   'P 1'
#
loop_
_entity.id
_entity.type
_entity.pdbx_description
1 polymer ?
#
loop_
_entity_poly.entity_id
_entity_poly.type
_entity_poly.pdbx_seq_one_letter_code
_entity_poly.pdbx_strand_id
1 'polypeptide(L)'
;MATSTTAHVGESNLEAARIDASLREKTPRVQRLYTLLQERMTRPQTTWGSDVTVLNDPELVAEPLVVRRARAFEKALQEMPIALEDDDLVVGNNVLDGVVVRTQLPGYATAEEYDRASDEGASIFAHLAHKTPHYSTLIDRGLASVLSDIDAKLAEIGARPASTERDEKLALFWAMRIEVEAVIGLADRYVVLAETLAGQTQDSARQAELLTIADIFRRVPEQAATSFQEAVQSFWLVHFAMFSTGTAVSCGRLDQYLQPFLEADLASGAITLVQAQELI
;
A
#
# COMPACT_ATOMS: atom_id res chain seq x y z
N MET A 1 0.08 -35.28 -30.51
CA MET A 1 -1.16 -35.23 -29.71
C MET A 1 -0.76 -34.98 -28.27
N ALA A 2 -0.85 -33.74 -27.81
CA ALA A 2 -0.82 -33.35 -26.41
C ALA A 2 -1.77 -32.16 -26.31
N THR A 3 -3.05 -32.49 -26.27
CA THR A 3 -4.19 -31.57 -26.22
C THR A 3 -4.38 -31.07 -24.79
N SER A 4 -4.48 -29.75 -24.67
CA SER A 4 -5.51 -29.04 -23.89
C SER A 4 -5.91 -29.70 -22.56
N THR A 5 -5.34 -29.22 -21.46
CA THR A 5 -5.88 -29.54 -20.11
C THR A 5 -5.96 -28.30 -19.21
N THR A 6 -5.33 -27.19 -19.56
CA THR A 6 -5.40 -25.94 -18.77
C THR A 6 -6.63 -25.08 -19.11
N ALA A 7 -7.21 -25.20 -20.30
CA ALA A 7 -8.37 -24.39 -20.70
C ALA A 7 -9.69 -24.81 -20.02
N HIS A 8 -9.82 -26.07 -19.58
CA HIS A 8 -11.10 -26.60 -19.10
C HIS A 8 -11.44 -26.24 -17.64
N VAL A 9 -10.44 -25.94 -16.81
CA VAL A 9 -10.65 -25.57 -15.39
C VAL A 9 -11.13 -24.11 -15.27
N GLY A 10 -10.66 -23.21 -16.14
CA GLY A 10 -11.04 -21.80 -16.15
C GLY A 10 -12.51 -21.57 -16.52
N GLU A 11 -13.01 -22.24 -17.57
CA GLU A 11 -14.42 -22.09 -18.01
C GLU A 11 -15.42 -22.68 -16.99
N SER A 12 -15.09 -23.82 -16.34
CA SER A 12 -16.00 -24.41 -15.35
C SER A 12 -16.11 -23.57 -14.09
N ASN A 13 -15.00 -22.96 -13.64
CA ASN A 13 -14.99 -22.09 -12.46
C ASN A 13 -15.69 -20.76 -12.74
N LEU A 14 -15.55 -20.20 -13.95
CA LEU A 14 -16.27 -18.97 -14.35
C LEU A 14 -17.79 -19.18 -14.40
N GLU A 15 -18.26 -20.29 -14.98
CA GLU A 15 -19.69 -20.55 -15.04
C GLU A 15 -20.25 -20.88 -13.64
N ALA A 16 -19.52 -21.67 -12.84
CA ALA A 16 -19.88 -21.89 -11.45
C ALA A 16 -19.97 -20.57 -10.67
N ALA A 17 -18.98 -19.68 -10.82
CA ALA A 17 -18.97 -18.39 -10.16
C ALA A 17 -20.13 -17.47 -10.63
N ARG A 18 -20.51 -17.57 -11.91
CA ARG A 18 -21.63 -16.81 -12.47
C ARG A 18 -22.99 -17.25 -11.94
N ILE A 19 -23.17 -18.50 -11.52
CA ILE A 19 -24.49 -18.97 -11.05
C ILE A 19 -24.57 -19.05 -9.53
N ASP A 20 -23.44 -19.16 -8.84
CA ASP A 20 -23.40 -19.23 -7.39
C ASP A 20 -23.84 -17.89 -6.75
N ALA A 21 -24.96 -17.91 -6.04
CA ALA A 21 -25.47 -16.73 -5.34
C ALA A 21 -24.60 -16.37 -4.12
N SER A 22 -23.92 -17.35 -3.52
CA SER A 22 -23.09 -17.12 -2.33
C SER A 22 -21.88 -16.22 -2.62
N LEU A 23 -21.41 -16.18 -3.87
CA LEU A 23 -20.33 -15.28 -4.31
C LEU A 23 -20.80 -13.84 -4.56
N ARG A 24 -22.09 -13.54 -4.38
CA ARG A 24 -22.65 -12.18 -4.53
C ARG A 24 -23.05 -11.54 -3.22
N GLU A 25 -22.95 -12.28 -2.12
CA GLU A 25 -23.33 -11.84 -0.80
C GLU A 25 -22.09 -11.55 0.04
N LYS A 26 -22.24 -10.65 1.02
CA LYS A 26 -21.18 -10.46 2.02
C LYS A 26 -21.16 -11.67 2.92
N THR A 27 -19.98 -12.22 3.16
CA THR A 27 -19.82 -13.19 4.25
C THR A 27 -20.21 -12.53 5.58
N PRO A 28 -20.53 -13.31 6.63
CA PRO A 28 -20.82 -12.74 7.95
C PRO A 28 -19.69 -11.83 8.48
N ARG A 29 -18.42 -12.14 8.16
CA ARG A 29 -17.25 -11.32 8.50
C ARG A 29 -17.30 -9.97 7.78
N VAL A 30 -17.43 -9.99 6.45
CA VAL A 30 -17.51 -8.76 5.64
C VAL A 30 -18.72 -7.91 6.03
N GLN A 31 -19.84 -8.54 6.40
CA GLN A 31 -21.01 -7.82 6.88
C GLN A 31 -20.74 -7.08 8.21
N ARG A 32 -20.00 -7.68 9.16
CA ARG A 32 -19.62 -7.01 10.41
C ARG A 32 -18.67 -5.83 10.16
N LEU A 33 -17.65 -6.01 9.32
CA LEU A 33 -16.73 -4.94 8.92
C LEU A 33 -17.47 -3.78 8.22
N TYR A 34 -18.41 -4.10 7.33
CA TYR A 34 -19.22 -3.10 6.64
C TYR A 34 -20.10 -2.31 7.61
N THR A 35 -20.78 -2.98 8.55
CA THR A 35 -21.57 -2.32 9.59
C THR A 35 -20.70 -1.42 10.47
N LEU A 36 -19.52 -1.89 10.89
CA LEU A 36 -18.56 -1.10 11.66
C LEU A 36 -18.12 0.18 10.91
N LEU A 37 -17.81 0.06 9.62
CA LEU A 37 -17.49 1.21 8.77
C LEU A 37 -18.66 2.20 8.70
N GLN A 38 -19.88 1.71 8.45
CA GLN A 38 -21.06 2.57 8.39
C GLN A 38 -21.26 3.35 9.68
N GLU A 39 -21.13 2.70 10.84
CA GLU A 39 -21.24 3.34 12.15
C GLU A 39 -20.21 4.45 12.33
N ARG A 40 -18.94 4.20 11.96
CA ARG A 40 -17.86 5.20 12.08
C ARG A 40 -18.05 6.38 11.15
N MET A 41 -18.59 6.14 9.96
CA MET A 41 -18.88 7.20 8.99
C MET A 41 -20.00 8.15 9.46
N THR A 42 -20.77 7.80 10.50
CA THR A 42 -21.74 8.71 11.13
C THR A 42 -21.13 9.70 12.14
N ARG A 43 -19.84 9.53 12.49
CA ARG A 43 -19.15 10.33 13.50
C ARG A 43 -18.14 11.29 12.86
N PRO A 44 -17.83 12.43 13.51
CA PRO A 44 -16.74 13.29 13.09
C PRO A 44 -15.42 12.52 12.99
N GLN A 45 -14.68 12.76 11.89
CA GLN A 45 -13.37 12.17 11.64
C GLN A 45 -12.30 13.13 12.16
N THR A 46 -11.13 12.59 12.50
CA THR A 46 -9.98 13.38 12.93
C THR A 46 -8.92 13.43 11.84
N THR A 47 -7.90 14.26 12.04
CA THR A 47 -6.77 14.41 11.11
C THR A 47 -5.48 14.17 11.88
N TRP A 48 -4.51 13.52 11.24
CA TRP A 48 -3.14 13.40 11.73
C TRP A 48 -2.19 14.05 10.73
N GLY A 49 -1.14 14.71 11.22
CA GLY A 49 -0.06 15.26 10.39
C GLY A 49 -0.16 16.76 10.08
N SER A 50 -1.27 17.42 10.40
CA SER A 50 -1.48 18.86 10.10
C SER A 50 -0.52 19.82 10.83
N ASP A 51 -0.03 19.40 12.00
CA ASP A 51 0.91 20.11 12.86
C ASP A 51 2.34 19.51 12.79
N VAL A 52 2.53 18.49 11.94
CA VAL A 52 3.80 17.80 11.76
C VAL A 52 4.57 18.42 10.60
N THR A 53 5.87 18.61 10.78
CA THR A 53 6.76 19.12 9.74
C THR A 53 8.12 18.44 9.80
N VAL A 54 8.75 18.28 8.65
CA VAL A 54 10.14 17.80 8.55
C VAL A 54 11.15 18.95 8.60
N LEU A 55 10.68 20.20 8.61
CA LEU A 55 11.53 21.41 8.61
C LEU A 55 12.12 21.76 9.99
N ASN A 56 11.87 20.92 11.00
CA ASN A 56 12.49 21.06 12.32
C ASN A 56 13.96 20.62 12.32
N ASP A 57 14.40 19.92 11.27
CA ASP A 57 15.79 19.51 11.06
C ASP A 57 16.49 20.48 10.07
N PRO A 58 17.44 21.30 10.53
CA PRO A 58 18.16 22.23 9.68
C PRO A 58 18.94 21.57 8.53
N GLU A 59 19.39 20.32 8.70
CA GLU A 59 20.09 19.60 7.63
C GLU A 59 19.12 19.25 6.50
N LEU A 60 17.90 18.83 6.85
CA LEU A 60 16.87 18.52 5.89
C LEU A 60 16.31 19.76 5.19
N VAL A 61 16.30 20.93 5.83
CA VAL A 61 15.88 22.19 5.17
C VAL A 61 16.77 22.53 3.97
N ALA A 62 18.06 22.17 4.02
CA ALA A 62 19.01 22.41 2.95
C ALA A 62 18.89 21.43 1.77
N GLU A 63 18.15 20.33 1.94
CA GLU A 63 17.96 19.34 0.88
C GLU A 63 17.00 19.83 -0.22
N PRO A 64 17.10 19.30 -1.45
CA PRO A 64 16.15 19.59 -2.52
C PRO A 64 14.71 19.30 -2.10
N LEU A 65 13.78 20.11 -2.59
CA LEU A 65 12.36 20.02 -2.23
C LEU A 65 11.75 18.62 -2.45
N VAL A 66 12.21 17.89 -3.49
CA VAL A 66 11.79 16.51 -3.78
C VAL A 66 12.20 15.52 -2.69
N VAL A 67 13.39 15.70 -2.09
CA VAL A 67 13.89 14.86 -0.99
C VAL A 67 13.13 15.20 0.29
N ARG A 68 12.91 16.49 0.57
CA ARG A 68 12.09 16.94 1.71
C ARG A 68 10.68 16.39 1.66
N ARG A 69 10.05 16.36 0.48
CA ARG A 69 8.73 15.73 0.28
C ARG A 69 8.79 14.23 0.59
N ALA A 70 9.79 13.50 0.08
CA ALA A 70 9.94 12.07 0.35
C ALA A 70 10.13 11.79 1.85
N ARG A 71 10.87 12.65 2.58
CA ARG A 71 10.99 12.58 4.04
C ARG A 71 9.68 12.87 4.77
N ALA A 72 8.86 13.78 4.26
CA ALA A 72 7.52 13.98 4.82
C ALA A 72 6.63 12.75 4.59
N PHE A 73 6.71 12.11 3.42
CA PHE A 73 6.02 10.86 3.14
C PHE A 73 6.49 9.73 4.06
N GLU A 74 7.80 9.58 4.23
CA GLU A 74 8.40 8.64 5.17
C GLU A 74 7.89 8.86 6.60
N LYS A 75 7.96 10.09 7.09
CA LYS A 75 7.45 10.46 8.41
C LYS A 75 5.96 10.14 8.57
N ALA A 76 5.16 10.39 7.52
CA ALA A 76 3.75 10.02 7.52
C ALA A 76 3.55 8.52 7.70
N LEU A 77 4.23 7.69 6.90
CA LEU A 77 4.09 6.24 6.99
C LEU A 77 4.69 5.64 8.27
N GLN A 78 5.67 6.29 8.88
CA GLN A 78 6.26 5.86 10.15
C GLN A 78 5.36 6.18 11.35
N GLU A 79 4.61 7.28 11.31
CA GLU A 79 3.95 7.83 12.51
C GLU A 79 2.42 7.86 12.42
N MET A 80 1.82 7.82 11.23
CA MET A 80 0.36 7.83 11.10
C MET A 80 -0.27 6.68 11.89
N PRO A 81 -1.44 6.87 12.52
CA PRO A 81 -2.13 5.78 13.19
C PRO A 81 -2.45 4.65 12.22
N ILE A 82 -2.14 3.42 12.62
CA ILE A 82 -2.53 2.20 11.91
C ILE A 82 -3.42 1.38 12.83
N ALA A 83 -4.36 0.62 12.28
CA ALA A 83 -5.18 -0.30 13.05
C ALA A 83 -5.39 -1.64 12.34
N LEU A 84 -5.85 -2.60 13.13
CA LEU A 84 -6.23 -3.94 12.75
C LEU A 84 -7.57 -4.22 13.45
N GLU A 85 -8.64 -4.35 12.69
CA GLU A 85 -9.97 -4.65 13.24
C GLU A 85 -10.08 -6.14 13.56
N ASP A 86 -11.05 -6.51 14.40
CA ASP A 86 -11.25 -7.89 14.86
C ASP A 86 -11.48 -8.89 13.71
N ASP A 87 -12.00 -8.43 12.58
CA ASP A 87 -12.38 -9.27 11.45
C ASP A 87 -11.45 -9.12 10.23
N ASP A 88 -10.45 -8.24 10.27
CA ASP A 88 -9.58 -7.95 9.11
C ASP A 88 -8.79 -9.18 8.65
N LEU A 89 -8.81 -9.45 7.34
CA LEU A 89 -7.92 -10.40 6.64
C LEU A 89 -6.96 -9.70 5.66
N VAL A 90 -7.33 -8.50 5.22
CA VAL A 90 -6.53 -7.59 4.40
C VAL A 90 -6.48 -6.24 5.13
N VAL A 91 -5.29 -5.68 5.27
CA VAL A 91 -4.98 -4.68 6.29
C VAL A 91 -4.32 -3.45 5.68
N GLY A 92 -4.72 -2.27 6.15
CA GLY A 92 -4.27 -0.99 5.61
C GLY A 92 -5.32 0.07 5.87
N ASN A 93 -5.42 0.54 7.10
CA ASN A 93 -6.43 1.52 7.53
C ASN A 93 -5.85 2.51 8.55
N ASN A 94 -6.49 3.68 8.67
CA ASN A 94 -6.15 4.70 9.65
C ASN A 94 -7.33 4.89 10.62
N VAL A 95 -7.27 4.18 11.74
CA VAL A 95 -8.26 4.28 12.82
C VAL A 95 -7.52 4.46 14.14
N LEU A 96 -8.04 5.32 15.00
CA LEU A 96 -7.55 5.52 16.36
C LEU A 96 -8.75 5.60 17.30
N ASP A 97 -8.79 4.74 18.31
CA ASP A 97 -9.89 4.65 19.29
C ASP A 97 -11.29 4.57 18.64
N GLY A 98 -11.39 3.83 17.52
CA GLY A 98 -12.62 3.65 16.76
C GLY A 98 -13.05 4.88 15.93
N VAL A 99 -12.21 5.90 15.80
CA VAL A 99 -12.43 7.08 14.96
C VAL A 99 -11.56 6.99 13.70
N VAL A 100 -12.15 7.27 12.54
CA VAL A 100 -11.41 7.35 11.27
C VAL A 100 -10.49 8.57 11.30
N VAL A 101 -9.22 8.33 11.02
CA VAL A 101 -8.18 9.37 10.97
C VAL A 101 -7.81 9.64 9.50
N ARG A 102 -7.82 10.91 9.10
CA ARG A 102 -7.30 11.35 7.80
C ARG A 102 -5.86 11.76 7.95
N THR A 103 -4.96 11.02 7.30
CA THR A 103 -3.54 11.39 7.25
C THR A 103 -3.36 12.58 6.30
N GLN A 104 -2.57 13.57 6.72
CA GLN A 104 -2.07 14.65 5.90
C GLN A 104 -0.57 14.50 5.77
N LEU A 105 -0.02 14.86 4.61
CA LEU A 105 1.42 14.86 4.42
C LEU A 105 2.04 15.96 5.32
N PRO A 106 3.03 15.64 6.17
CA PRO A 106 3.75 16.62 6.98
C PRO A 106 4.30 17.78 6.14
N GLY A 107 4.41 18.97 6.74
CA GLY A 107 4.99 20.14 6.09
C GLY A 107 6.43 19.89 5.62
N TYR A 108 6.72 20.23 4.36
CA TYR A 108 8.02 20.02 3.72
C TYR A 108 8.52 21.21 2.91
N ALA A 109 7.79 22.33 2.88
CA ALA A 109 8.12 23.57 2.19
C ALA A 109 8.00 24.77 3.15
N THR A 110 8.90 25.75 3.06
CA THR A 110 8.85 26.97 3.89
C THR A 110 7.81 27.94 3.34
N ALA A 111 7.36 28.88 4.19
CA ALA A 111 6.43 29.92 3.74
C ALA A 111 6.99 30.73 2.55
N GLU A 112 8.28 31.08 2.59
CA GLU A 112 8.95 31.80 1.50
C GLU A 112 9.00 31.00 0.19
N GLU A 113 9.13 29.67 0.25
CA GLU A 113 9.05 28.81 -0.93
C GLU A 113 7.63 28.77 -1.50
N TYR A 114 6.60 28.72 -0.64
CA TYR A 114 5.20 28.81 -1.08
C TYR A 114 4.90 30.16 -1.73
N ASP A 115 5.32 31.27 -1.13
CA ASP A 115 5.12 32.62 -1.66
C ASP A 115 5.79 32.77 -3.03
N ARG A 116 7.06 32.34 -3.15
CA ARG A 116 7.80 32.38 -4.42
C ARG A 116 7.12 31.56 -5.52
N ALA A 117 6.70 30.33 -5.20
CA ALA A 117 6.00 29.49 -6.17
C ALA A 117 4.69 30.17 -6.64
N SER A 118 3.94 30.76 -5.71
CA SER A 118 2.71 31.49 -6.02
C SER A 118 2.97 32.71 -6.92
N ASP A 119 4.02 33.50 -6.63
CA ASP A 119 4.42 34.67 -7.44
C ASP A 119 4.83 34.27 -8.87
N GLU A 120 5.37 33.06 -9.04
CA GLU A 120 5.72 32.47 -10.34
C GLU A 120 4.53 31.80 -11.04
N GLY A 121 3.33 31.79 -10.43
CA GLY A 121 2.14 31.12 -10.96
C GLY A 121 2.18 29.60 -10.86
N ALA A 122 3.05 29.06 -9.98
CA ALA A 122 3.18 27.65 -9.65
C ALA A 122 2.56 27.33 -8.27
N SER A 123 2.55 26.06 -7.89
CA SER A 123 2.16 25.63 -6.56
C SER A 123 3.07 24.51 -6.04
N ILE A 124 3.37 24.54 -4.74
CA ILE A 124 4.07 23.44 -4.07
C ILE A 124 3.00 22.50 -3.53
N PHE A 125 2.43 21.73 -4.45
CA PHE A 125 1.42 20.74 -4.12
C PHE A 125 1.56 19.54 -5.05
N ALA A 126 1.92 18.40 -4.49
CA ALA A 126 2.14 17.18 -5.23
C ALA A 126 0.91 16.26 -5.11
N HIS A 127 -0.18 16.62 -5.79
CA HIS A 127 -1.34 15.74 -5.95
C HIS A 127 -1.23 15.01 -7.29
N LEU A 128 -0.98 13.71 -7.24
CA LEU A 128 -1.07 12.86 -8.41
C LEU A 128 -2.44 12.21 -8.46
N ALA A 129 -3.19 12.49 -9.52
CA ALA A 129 -4.46 11.84 -9.81
C ALA A 129 -4.57 11.45 -11.29
N HIS A 130 -5.62 10.70 -11.62
CA HIS A 130 -5.90 10.23 -12.98
C HIS A 130 -4.76 9.42 -13.60
N LYS A 131 -4.05 8.64 -12.77
CA LYS A 131 -3.03 7.68 -13.17
C LYS A 131 -3.30 6.32 -12.54
N THR A 132 -2.77 5.29 -13.20
CA THR A 132 -2.79 3.91 -12.72
C THR A 132 -1.35 3.44 -12.59
N PRO A 133 -0.84 3.23 -11.36
CA PRO A 133 0.43 2.57 -11.13
C PRO A 133 0.47 1.20 -11.80
N HIS A 134 1.66 0.77 -12.20
CA HIS A 134 1.85 -0.55 -12.82
C HIS A 134 1.91 -1.64 -11.72
N TYR A 135 0.77 -1.92 -11.09
CA TYR A 135 0.66 -2.85 -9.95
C TYR A 135 1.12 -4.27 -10.27
N SER A 136 1.06 -4.72 -11.53
CA SER A 136 1.60 -6.03 -11.92
C SER A 136 3.09 -6.15 -11.61
N THR A 137 3.91 -5.14 -11.96
CA THR A 137 5.34 -5.15 -11.62
C THR A 137 5.58 -5.20 -10.12
N LEU A 138 4.78 -4.47 -9.34
CA LEU A 138 4.85 -4.52 -7.88
C LEU A 138 4.58 -5.94 -7.36
N ILE A 139 3.47 -6.55 -7.79
CA ILE A 139 3.04 -7.85 -7.27
C ILE A 139 3.99 -8.98 -7.73
N ASP A 140 4.45 -8.92 -8.99
CA ASP A 140 5.28 -9.97 -9.60
C ASP A 140 6.75 -9.94 -9.15
N ARG A 141 7.27 -8.77 -8.76
CA ARG A 141 8.70 -8.58 -8.45
C ARG A 141 8.98 -8.05 -7.04
N GLY A 142 8.00 -7.46 -6.37
CA GLY A 142 8.18 -6.78 -5.08
C GLY A 142 8.92 -5.45 -5.16
N LEU A 143 8.81 -4.64 -4.10
CA LEU A 143 9.49 -3.36 -3.95
C LEU A 143 11.01 -3.47 -3.86
N ALA A 144 11.56 -4.61 -3.40
CA ALA A 144 12.99 -4.86 -3.41
C ALA A 144 13.57 -4.81 -4.83
N SER A 145 12.80 -5.26 -5.83
CA SER A 145 13.21 -5.14 -7.23
C SER A 145 13.23 -3.68 -7.72
N VAL A 146 12.29 -2.86 -7.24
CA VAL A 146 12.22 -1.43 -7.54
C VAL A 146 13.39 -0.69 -6.90
N LEU A 147 13.75 -1.05 -5.66
CA LEU A 147 14.95 -0.54 -5.00
C LEU A 147 16.21 -0.89 -5.79
N SER A 148 16.34 -2.13 -6.26
CA SER A 148 17.47 -2.52 -7.11
C SER A 148 17.54 -1.72 -8.41
N ASP A 149 16.39 -1.44 -9.05
CA ASP A 149 16.32 -0.63 -10.27
C ASP A 149 16.71 0.84 -9.97
N ILE A 150 16.30 1.38 -8.82
CA ILE A 150 16.66 2.72 -8.34
C ILE A 150 18.16 2.82 -8.03
N ASP A 151 18.72 1.86 -7.29
CA ASP A 151 20.14 1.85 -6.90
C ASP A 151 21.05 1.76 -8.13
N ALA A 152 20.67 0.94 -9.11
CA ALA A 152 21.37 0.88 -10.40
C ALA A 152 21.34 2.24 -11.12
N LYS A 153 20.21 2.95 -11.09
CA LYS A 153 20.08 4.30 -11.67
C LYS A 153 20.88 5.34 -10.91
N LEU A 154 20.89 5.30 -9.58
CA LEU A 154 21.72 6.17 -8.76
C LEU A 154 23.20 6.01 -9.09
N ALA A 155 23.69 4.76 -9.20
CA ALA A 155 25.07 4.48 -9.60
C ALA A 155 25.38 4.98 -11.01
N GLU A 156 24.49 4.75 -11.98
CA GLU A 156 24.64 5.23 -13.35
C GLU A 156 24.70 6.76 -13.44
N ILE A 157 23.82 7.46 -12.73
CA ILE A 157 23.76 8.92 -12.72
C ILE A 157 24.99 9.49 -11.99
N GLY A 158 25.38 8.90 -10.86
CA GLY A 158 26.54 9.32 -10.06
C GLY A 158 27.87 9.24 -10.83
N ALA A 159 27.98 8.31 -11.78
CA ALA A 159 29.16 8.18 -12.65
C ALA A 159 29.26 9.28 -13.74
N ARG A 160 28.24 10.11 -13.92
CA ARG A 160 28.23 11.19 -14.92
C ARG A 160 29.04 12.41 -14.44
N PRO A 161 29.60 13.22 -15.35
CA PRO A 161 30.23 14.50 -15.00
C PRO A 161 29.30 15.40 -14.19
N ALA A 162 29.89 16.21 -13.31
CA ALA A 162 29.12 17.12 -12.45
C ALA A 162 28.34 18.15 -13.27
N SER A 163 27.05 18.23 -13.00
CA SER A 163 26.13 19.20 -13.56
C SER A 163 24.90 19.34 -12.67
N THR A 164 24.22 20.47 -12.74
CA THR A 164 22.94 20.69 -12.06
C THR A 164 21.92 19.62 -12.41
N GLU A 165 21.81 19.26 -13.69
CA GLU A 165 20.90 18.20 -14.16
C GLU A 165 21.21 16.83 -13.53
N ARG A 166 22.50 16.51 -13.34
CA ARG A 166 22.90 15.27 -12.66
C ARG A 166 22.43 15.28 -11.21
N ASP A 167 22.66 16.38 -10.50
CA ASP A 167 22.35 16.50 -9.07
C ASP A 167 20.84 16.49 -8.83
N GLU A 168 20.05 17.15 -9.70
CA GLU A 168 18.58 17.08 -9.70
C GLU A 168 18.07 15.64 -9.91
N LYS A 169 18.67 14.90 -10.85
CA LYS A 169 18.33 13.49 -11.09
C LYS A 169 18.70 12.60 -9.91
N LEU A 170 19.86 12.82 -9.28
CA LEU A 170 20.23 12.09 -8.06
C LEU A 170 19.23 12.35 -6.94
N ALA A 171 18.85 13.61 -6.71
CA ALA A 171 17.85 13.97 -5.71
C ALA A 171 16.50 13.30 -5.97
N LEU A 172 16.06 13.24 -7.23
CA LEU A 172 14.82 12.57 -7.61
C LEU A 172 14.85 11.07 -7.33
N PHE A 173 15.91 10.35 -7.75
CA PHE A 173 16.01 8.91 -7.51
C PHE A 173 16.23 8.59 -6.03
N TRP A 174 16.92 9.45 -5.30
CA TRP A 174 17.08 9.32 -3.85
C TRP A 174 15.73 9.49 -3.13
N ALA A 175 14.93 10.47 -3.53
CA ALA A 175 13.56 10.64 -3.03
C ALA A 175 12.70 9.40 -3.31
N MET A 176 12.76 8.83 -4.52
CA MET A 176 12.06 7.58 -4.85
C MET A 176 12.49 6.42 -3.94
N ARG A 177 13.80 6.30 -3.66
CA ARG A 177 14.33 5.27 -2.77
C ARG A 177 13.74 5.37 -1.36
N ILE A 178 13.74 6.58 -0.78
CA ILE A 178 13.15 6.87 0.53
C ILE A 178 11.66 6.48 0.56
N GLU A 179 10.89 6.86 -0.47
CA GLU A 179 9.46 6.56 -0.51
C GLU A 179 9.20 5.04 -0.59
N VAL A 180 10.00 4.29 -1.35
CA VAL A 180 9.88 2.83 -1.43
C VAL A 180 10.24 2.17 -0.09
N GLU A 181 11.34 2.58 0.54
CA GLU A 181 11.74 2.10 1.87
C GLU A 181 10.68 2.40 2.93
N ALA A 182 10.03 3.58 2.87
CA ALA A 182 8.96 3.95 3.79
C ALA A 182 7.74 3.04 3.68
N VAL A 183 7.38 2.59 2.47
CA VAL A 183 6.26 1.65 2.28
C VAL A 183 6.60 0.26 2.83
N ILE A 184 7.85 -0.19 2.68
CA ILE A 184 8.34 -1.42 3.33
C ILE A 184 8.26 -1.27 4.85
N GLY A 185 8.74 -0.16 5.39
CA GLY A 185 8.64 0.14 6.83
C GLY A 185 7.21 0.19 7.35
N LEU A 186 6.23 0.60 6.54
CA LEU A 186 4.81 0.51 6.91
C LEU A 186 4.34 -0.95 7.07
N ALA A 187 4.81 -1.87 6.22
CA ALA A 187 4.52 -3.29 6.36
C ALA A 187 5.09 -3.84 7.68
N ASP A 188 6.31 -3.46 8.04
CA ASP A 188 6.94 -3.84 9.30
C ASP A 188 6.13 -3.36 10.53
N ARG A 189 5.55 -2.16 10.45
CA ARG A 189 4.64 -1.68 11.52
C ARG A 189 3.42 -2.58 11.68
N TYR A 190 2.86 -3.09 10.58
CA TYR A 190 1.75 -4.04 10.63
C TYR A 190 2.15 -5.43 11.12
N VAL A 191 3.39 -5.90 10.85
CA VAL A 191 3.93 -7.12 11.47
C VAL A 191 3.91 -6.99 12.99
N VAL A 192 4.52 -5.91 13.51
CA VAL A 192 4.59 -5.66 14.96
C VAL A 192 3.20 -5.57 15.59
N LEU A 193 2.27 -4.85 14.94
CA LEU A 193 0.89 -4.72 15.45
C LEU A 193 0.16 -6.06 15.46
N ALA A 194 0.24 -6.83 14.38
CA ALA A 194 -0.42 -8.13 14.27
C ALA A 194 0.09 -9.12 15.31
N GLU A 195 1.41 -9.21 15.52
CA GLU A 195 2.00 -10.06 16.56
C GLU A 195 1.61 -9.62 17.97
N THR A 196 1.58 -8.32 18.21
CA THR A 196 1.14 -7.77 19.50
C THR A 196 -0.30 -8.18 19.81
N LEU A 197 -1.21 -8.02 18.85
CA LEU A 197 -2.61 -8.42 19.01
C LEU A 197 -2.78 -9.94 19.11
N ALA A 198 -1.95 -10.72 18.38
CA ALA A 198 -1.94 -12.18 18.47
C ALA A 198 -1.54 -12.68 19.87
N GLY A 199 -0.67 -11.94 20.57
CA GLY A 199 -0.30 -12.22 21.96
C GLY A 199 -1.35 -11.83 23.01
N GLN A 200 -2.35 -11.02 22.63
CA GLN A 200 -3.38 -10.49 23.54
C GLN A 200 -4.73 -11.21 23.40
N THR A 201 -5.07 -11.66 22.19
CA THR A 201 -6.34 -12.36 21.94
C THR A 201 -6.40 -13.72 22.63
N GLN A 202 -7.60 -14.10 23.08
CA GLN A 202 -7.90 -15.42 23.64
C GLN A 202 -8.56 -16.35 22.61
N ASP A 203 -8.94 -15.82 21.45
CA ASP A 203 -9.50 -16.59 20.35
C ASP A 203 -8.37 -17.17 19.51
N SER A 204 -8.23 -18.50 19.53
CA SER A 204 -7.20 -19.22 18.78
C SER A 204 -7.34 -19.07 17.26
N ALA A 205 -8.57 -18.93 16.75
CA ALA A 205 -8.79 -18.72 15.32
C ALA A 205 -8.30 -17.32 14.93
N ARG A 206 -8.67 -16.29 15.70
CA ARG A 206 -8.18 -14.93 15.45
C ARG A 206 -6.67 -14.81 15.63
N GLN A 207 -6.10 -15.50 16.61
CA GLN A 207 -4.65 -15.56 16.80
C GLN A 207 -3.95 -16.09 15.54
N ALA A 208 -4.45 -17.18 14.95
CA ALA A 208 -3.89 -17.76 13.73
C ALA A 208 -4.00 -16.80 12.53
N GLU A 209 -5.13 -16.08 12.40
CA GLU A 209 -5.30 -15.06 11.36
C GLU A 209 -4.30 -13.90 11.52
N LEU A 210 -4.09 -13.40 12.74
CA LEU A 210 -3.14 -12.32 13.01
C LEU A 210 -1.70 -12.74 12.72
N LEU A 211 -1.33 -13.98 13.06
CA LEU A 211 -0.01 -14.52 12.70
C LEU A 211 0.13 -14.69 11.18
N THR A 212 -0.93 -15.08 10.48
CA THR A 212 -0.97 -15.14 9.02
C THR A 212 -0.75 -13.76 8.40
N ILE A 213 -1.40 -12.72 8.94
CA ILE A 213 -1.20 -11.33 8.51
C ILE A 213 0.25 -10.89 8.69
N ALA A 214 0.86 -11.22 9.84
CA ALA A 214 2.26 -10.93 10.09
C ALA A 214 3.17 -11.64 9.07
N ASP A 215 2.92 -12.91 8.77
CA ASP A 215 3.68 -13.69 7.79
C ASP A 215 3.53 -13.14 6.36
N ILE A 216 2.34 -12.67 5.98
CA ILE A 216 2.10 -11.99 4.71
C ILE A 216 2.95 -10.72 4.63
N PHE A 217 2.92 -9.85 5.65
CA PHE A 217 3.69 -8.59 5.62
C PHE A 217 5.20 -8.76 5.72
N ARG A 218 5.69 -9.87 6.31
CA ARG A 218 7.12 -10.25 6.22
C ARG A 218 7.57 -10.50 4.79
N ARG A 219 6.63 -10.78 3.89
CA ARG A 219 6.91 -11.01 2.48
C ARG A 219 6.55 -9.80 1.63
N VAL A 220 5.29 -9.38 1.64
CA VAL A 220 4.78 -8.33 0.74
C VAL A 220 4.61 -7.00 1.47
N PRO A 221 4.84 -5.85 0.82
CA PRO A 221 5.15 -5.69 -0.60
C PRO A 221 6.65 -5.71 -0.94
N GLU A 222 7.54 -6.00 0.00
CA GLU A 222 8.99 -6.01 -0.26
C GLU A 222 9.37 -7.05 -1.33
N GLN A 223 8.87 -8.27 -1.18
CA GLN A 223 9.09 -9.39 -2.08
C GLN A 223 7.86 -9.64 -2.96
N ALA A 224 8.03 -10.39 -4.05
CA ALA A 224 6.93 -10.78 -4.93
C ALA A 224 5.88 -11.63 -4.20
N ALA A 225 4.59 -11.45 -4.51
CA ALA A 225 3.54 -12.31 -3.97
C ALA A 225 3.69 -13.76 -4.46
N THR A 226 3.25 -14.71 -3.64
CA THR A 226 3.24 -16.16 -3.93
C THR A 226 1.88 -16.81 -3.70
N SER A 227 0.91 -16.08 -3.16
CA SER A 227 -0.48 -16.48 -3.02
C SER A 227 -1.41 -15.34 -3.44
N PHE A 228 -2.68 -15.65 -3.64
CA PHE A 228 -3.72 -14.67 -3.93
C PHE A 228 -3.89 -13.66 -2.79
N GLN A 229 -3.87 -14.11 -1.54
CA GLN A 229 -3.99 -13.21 -0.39
C GLN A 229 -2.80 -12.26 -0.28
N GLU A 230 -1.57 -12.75 -0.52
CA GLU A 230 -0.38 -11.89 -0.60
C GLU A 230 -0.49 -10.86 -1.73
N ALA A 231 -0.99 -11.26 -2.90
CA ALA A 231 -1.16 -10.35 -4.03
C ALA A 231 -2.18 -9.23 -3.72
N VAL A 232 -3.32 -9.58 -3.12
CA VAL A 232 -4.34 -8.61 -2.66
C VAL A 232 -3.76 -7.68 -1.59
N GLN A 233 -3.07 -8.23 -0.59
CA GLN A 233 -2.45 -7.44 0.49
C GLN A 233 -1.34 -6.51 -0.03
N SER A 234 -0.50 -6.99 -0.95
CA SER A 234 0.56 -6.20 -1.59
C SER A 234 -0.03 -5.02 -2.37
N PHE A 235 -1.05 -5.28 -3.18
CA PHE A 235 -1.78 -4.21 -3.88
C PHE A 235 -2.35 -3.20 -2.88
N TRP A 236 -3.07 -3.69 -1.87
CA TRP A 236 -3.78 -2.83 -0.93
C TRP A 236 -2.84 -1.95 -0.14
N LEU A 237 -1.73 -2.47 0.40
CA LEU A 237 -0.81 -1.67 1.21
C LEU A 237 -0.18 -0.52 0.41
N VAL A 238 0.29 -0.80 -0.81
CA VAL A 238 0.89 0.24 -1.66
C VAL A 238 -0.15 1.26 -2.09
N HIS A 239 -1.36 0.81 -2.45
CA HIS A 239 -2.46 1.71 -2.79
C HIS A 239 -2.86 2.59 -1.60
N PHE A 240 -2.95 1.99 -0.41
CA PHE A 240 -3.26 2.66 0.83
C PHE A 240 -2.20 3.70 1.20
N ALA A 241 -0.91 3.38 1.09
CA ALA A 241 0.18 4.32 1.35
C ALA A 241 0.12 5.57 0.45
N MET A 242 -0.22 5.38 -0.84
CA MET A 242 -0.43 6.50 -1.76
C MET A 242 -1.68 7.30 -1.38
N PHE A 243 -2.81 6.64 -1.16
CA PHE A 243 -4.09 7.29 -0.86
C PHE A 243 -4.05 8.07 0.46
N SER A 244 -3.51 7.47 1.53
CA SER A 244 -3.44 8.08 2.86
C SER A 244 -2.53 9.31 2.90
N THR A 245 -1.59 9.44 1.97
CA THR A 245 -0.66 10.58 1.88
C THR A 245 -1.04 11.58 0.77
N GLY A 246 -2.28 11.53 0.28
CA GLY A 246 -2.82 12.53 -0.64
C GLY A 246 -2.58 12.25 -2.13
N THR A 247 -2.24 11.01 -2.49
CA THR A 247 -2.11 10.56 -3.89
C THR A 247 -3.32 9.72 -4.31
N ALA A 248 -4.21 10.31 -5.13
CA ALA A 248 -5.47 9.69 -5.54
C ALA A 248 -5.36 8.99 -6.90
N VAL A 249 -4.87 7.75 -6.89
CA VAL A 249 -4.68 6.92 -8.11
C VAL A 249 -5.78 5.88 -8.29
N SER A 250 -5.99 5.42 -9.52
CA SER A 250 -6.94 4.34 -9.82
C SER A 250 -6.29 2.96 -9.66
N CYS A 251 -7.05 1.96 -9.23
CA CYS A 251 -6.59 0.57 -9.11
C CYS A 251 -6.36 -0.12 -10.47
N GLY A 252 -6.94 0.39 -11.55
CA GLY A 252 -6.76 -0.17 -12.88
C GLY A 252 -7.44 -1.53 -13.04
N ARG A 253 -6.78 -2.45 -13.75
CA ARG A 253 -7.31 -3.78 -14.09
C ARG A 253 -6.98 -4.82 -13.02
N LEU A 254 -7.53 -4.62 -11.82
CA LEU A 254 -7.38 -5.51 -10.66
C LEU A 254 -7.69 -6.97 -10.99
N ASP A 255 -8.66 -7.18 -11.89
CA ASP A 255 -9.00 -8.48 -12.48
C ASP A 255 -7.79 -9.17 -13.12
N GLN A 256 -7.00 -8.46 -13.92
CA GLN A 256 -5.96 -9.07 -14.75
C GLN A 256 -4.68 -9.40 -13.99
N TYR A 257 -4.25 -8.53 -13.09
CA TYR A 257 -2.97 -8.74 -12.39
C TYR A 257 -3.11 -9.59 -11.13
N LEU A 258 -4.32 -9.79 -10.59
CA LEU A 258 -4.57 -10.76 -9.52
C LEU A 258 -4.94 -12.16 -10.05
N GLN A 259 -5.47 -12.26 -11.28
CA GLN A 259 -5.93 -13.53 -11.87
C GLN A 259 -4.89 -14.66 -11.83
N PRO A 260 -3.60 -14.45 -12.16
CA PRO A 260 -2.61 -15.54 -12.11
C PRO A 260 -2.47 -16.17 -10.72
N PHE A 261 -2.56 -15.36 -9.66
CA PHE A 261 -2.49 -15.83 -8.27
C PHE A 261 -3.76 -16.58 -7.86
N LEU A 262 -4.92 -16.08 -8.27
CA LEU A 262 -6.20 -16.75 -8.02
C LEU A 262 -6.24 -18.12 -8.69
N GLU A 263 -5.85 -18.21 -9.97
CA GLU A 263 -5.84 -19.46 -10.72
C GLU A 263 -4.88 -20.49 -10.11
N ALA A 264 -3.69 -20.05 -9.67
CA ALA A 264 -2.71 -20.93 -9.03
C ALA A 264 -3.22 -21.48 -7.68
N ASP A 265 -3.80 -20.63 -6.83
CA ASP A 265 -4.29 -21.04 -5.51
C ASP A 265 -5.55 -21.92 -5.61
N LEU A 266 -6.44 -21.66 -6.57
CA LEU A 266 -7.59 -22.53 -6.85
C LEU A 266 -7.14 -23.89 -7.38
N ALA A 267 -6.16 -23.93 -8.29
CA ALA A 267 -5.67 -25.18 -8.88
C ALA A 267 -4.94 -26.06 -7.85
N SER A 268 -4.24 -25.46 -6.90
CA SER A 268 -3.58 -26.17 -5.79
C SER A 268 -4.52 -26.54 -4.64
N GLY A 269 -5.72 -25.95 -4.60
CA GLY A 269 -6.67 -26.09 -3.50
C GLY A 269 -6.28 -25.29 -2.25
N ALA A 270 -5.36 -24.34 -2.37
CA ALA A 270 -4.94 -23.45 -1.28
C ALA A 270 -6.05 -22.47 -0.88
N ILE A 271 -6.92 -22.11 -1.82
CA ILE A 271 -8.08 -21.24 -1.59
C ILE A 271 -9.33 -21.80 -2.30
N THR A 272 -10.51 -21.47 -1.77
CA THR A 272 -11.79 -21.65 -2.45
C THR A 272 -12.29 -20.34 -3.05
N LEU A 273 -13.23 -20.39 -3.99
CA LEU A 273 -13.84 -19.17 -4.56
C LEU A 273 -14.52 -18.30 -3.49
N VAL A 274 -15.14 -18.90 -2.47
CA VAL A 274 -15.78 -18.15 -1.37
C VAL A 274 -14.75 -17.41 -0.52
N GLN A 275 -13.61 -18.06 -0.22
CA GLN A 275 -12.51 -17.41 0.51
C GLN A 275 -11.86 -16.31 -0.34
N ALA A 276 -11.65 -16.54 -1.64
CA ALA A 276 -11.13 -15.52 -2.54
C ALA A 276 -12.07 -14.31 -2.65
N GLN A 277 -13.38 -14.54 -2.72
CA GLN A 277 -14.38 -13.47 -2.73
C GLN A 277 -14.46 -12.71 -1.41
N GLU A 278 -14.16 -13.34 -0.27
CA GLU A 278 -14.10 -12.67 1.04
C GLU A 278 -12.93 -11.68 1.13
N LEU A 279 -11.84 -11.92 0.39
CA LEU A 279 -10.68 -11.02 0.33
C LEU A 279 -10.89 -9.78 -0.57
N ILE A 280 -11.90 -9.79 -1.45
CA ILE A 280 -12.22 -8.75 -2.43
C ILE A 280 -13.40 -7.89 -1.95
#